data_AF-A0A439GMG9-F1
#
_entry.id   AF-A0A439GMG9-F1
#
_cell.length_a   1.000
_cell.length_b   1.000
_cell.length_c   1.000
_cell.angle_alpha   90.00
_cell.angle_beta   90.00
_cell.angle_gamma   90.00
#
_symmetry.space_group_name_H-M   'P 1'
#
loop_
_entity.id
_entity.type
_entity.pdbx_description
1 polymer ?
#
loop_
_entity_poly.entity_id
_entity_poly.type
_entity_poly.pdbx_seq_one_letter_code
_entity_poly.pdbx_strand_id
1 'polypeptide(L)'
;MQYTTEVLDRTSGDLKLVSLGEWITVTEYGERKGVGPRQVRAILAHIGLLREETEVPISGKAKVVRRRLTREAVEQGLGKRIYPAKAGSYPFDVLSPAGQAWIDARWNEGVATISSAVASNPLADEAKACLEKFRAIRRSEMTSQMVVCFLLDHFPDLHQVHISRITGVSERMVSRYVTIRADQIRKWTALKNKVLPSRPKTTFKPELIDPHLE
;
A
#
# COMPACT_ATOMS: atom_id res chain seq x y z
N MET A 1 23.96 3.18 10.57
CA MET A 1 25.19 3.98 10.33
C MET A 1 25.69 4.49 11.67
N GLN A 2 26.96 4.27 12.04
CA GLN A 2 27.52 4.88 13.26
C GLN A 2 27.80 6.35 13.00
N TYR A 3 27.25 7.21 13.85
CA TYR A 3 27.53 8.64 13.79
C TYR A 3 28.44 9.01 14.96
N THR A 4 29.45 9.82 14.67
CA THR A 4 30.36 10.38 15.65
C THR A 4 30.21 11.90 15.66
N THR A 5 30.56 12.53 16.77
CA THR A 5 30.69 13.99 16.88
C THR A 5 32.02 14.34 17.52
N GLU A 6 32.60 15.44 17.09
CA GLU A 6 33.85 15.96 17.66
C GLU A 6 33.50 16.94 18.78
N VAL A 7 33.92 16.60 19.99
CA VAL A 7 33.75 17.44 21.18
C VAL A 7 35.11 17.94 21.61
N LEU A 8 35.26 19.25 21.75
CA LEU A 8 36.47 19.85 22.29
C LEU A 8 36.58 19.54 23.78
N ASP A 9 37.59 18.76 24.15
CA ASP A 9 37.96 18.53 25.54
C ASP A 9 38.61 19.80 26.08
N ARG A 10 37.91 20.51 26.96
CA ARG A 10 38.40 21.78 27.54
C ARG A 10 39.60 21.59 28.47
N THR A 11 39.89 20.36 28.89
CA THR A 11 41.01 20.05 29.78
C THR A 11 42.27 19.71 29.00
N SER A 12 42.17 18.96 27.90
CA SER A 12 43.33 18.61 27.06
C SER A 12 43.55 19.54 25.86
N GLY A 13 42.53 20.29 25.44
CA GLY A 13 42.54 21.09 24.22
C GLY A 13 42.31 20.28 22.93
N ASP A 14 42.14 18.96 23.04
CA ASP A 14 41.98 18.08 21.88
C ASP A 14 40.51 17.90 21.48
N LEU A 15 40.27 17.64 20.19
CA LEU A 15 38.99 17.19 19.69
C LEU A 15 38.86 15.67 19.90
N LYS A 16 37.91 15.25 20.74
CA LYS A 16 37.58 13.85 20.96
C LYS A 16 36.37 13.45 20.12
N LEU A 17 36.53 12.36 19.35
CA LEU A 17 35.44 11.71 18.65
C LEU A 17 34.59 10.90 19.64
N VAL A 18 33.37 11.34 19.88
CA VAL A 18 32.38 10.64 20.71
C VAL A 18 31.37 9.95 19.81
N SER A 19 31.14 8.66 20.03
CA SER A 19 30.09 7.92 19.33
C SER A 19 28.71 8.39 19.81
N LEU A 20 27.87 8.83 18.87
CA LEU A 20 26.46 9.16 19.09
C LEU A 20 25.55 7.93 18.96
N GLY A 21 26.14 6.74 18.93
CA GLY A 21 25.47 5.47 18.71
C GLY A 21 25.07 5.22 17.26
N GLU A 22 24.33 4.14 17.06
CA GLU A 22 23.85 3.75 15.75
C GLU A 22 22.55 4.46 15.41
N TRP A 23 22.59 5.35 14.44
CA TRP A 23 21.38 5.92 13.87
C TRP A 23 20.97 5.09 12.67
N ILE A 24 19.68 4.82 12.59
CA ILE A 24 19.08 4.00 11.54
C ILE A 24 17.89 4.71 10.95
N THR A 25 17.61 4.46 9.68
CA THR A 25 16.41 4.95 9.01
C THR A 25 15.17 4.27 9.58
N VAL A 26 14.02 4.90 9.39
CA VAL A 26 12.71 4.29 9.71
C VAL A 26 12.52 2.93 9.02
N THR A 27 13.04 2.79 7.80
CA THR A 27 12.95 1.54 7.04
C THR A 27 13.78 0.43 7.70
N GLU A 28 15.05 0.70 8.01
CA GLU A 28 15.94 -0.25 8.69
C GLU A 28 15.40 -0.64 10.08
N TYR A 29 14.80 0.31 10.82
CA TYR A 29 14.13 -0.02 12.07
C TYR A 29 12.95 -0.99 11.86
N GLY A 30 12.14 -0.77 10.83
CA GLY A 30 11.06 -1.68 10.45
C GLY A 30 11.55 -3.07 10.11
N GLU A 31 12.64 -3.18 9.35
CA GLU A 31 13.29 -4.45 9.02
C GLU A 31 13.75 -5.21 10.27
N ARG A 32 14.35 -4.51 11.25
CA ARG A 32 14.72 -5.10 12.56
C ARG A 32 13.52 -5.63 13.34
N LYS A 33 12.33 -5.05 13.15
CA LYS A 33 11.07 -5.50 13.74
C LYS A 33 10.31 -6.52 12.89
N GLY A 34 10.87 -6.92 11.74
CA GLY A 34 10.23 -7.89 10.82
C GLY A 34 9.01 -7.33 10.08
N VAL A 35 8.87 -6.01 9.97
CA VAL A 35 7.72 -5.37 9.29
C VAL A 35 8.16 -4.56 8.07
N GLY A 36 7.27 -4.48 7.09
CA GLY A 36 7.55 -3.74 5.86
C GLY A 36 7.55 -2.21 6.05
N PRO A 37 8.12 -1.45 5.08
CA PRO A 37 8.28 0.01 5.17
C PRO A 37 6.95 0.78 5.34
N ARG A 38 5.85 0.27 4.79
CA ARG A 38 4.52 0.89 4.94
C ARG A 38 3.95 0.67 6.33
N GLN A 39 4.10 -0.55 6.85
CA GLN A 39 3.56 -0.95 8.15
C GLN A 39 4.30 -0.24 9.29
N VAL A 40 5.64 -0.20 9.25
CA VAL A 40 6.41 0.57 10.25
C VAL A 40 5.99 2.04 10.26
N ARG A 41 5.83 2.68 9.09
CA ARG A 41 5.39 4.08 9.03
C ARG A 41 3.98 4.31 9.54
N ALA A 42 3.07 3.34 9.38
CA ALA A 42 1.74 3.40 9.95
C ALA A 42 1.79 3.31 11.49
N ILE A 43 2.57 2.36 12.02
CA ILE A 43 2.77 2.19 13.47
C ILE A 43 3.39 3.45 14.07
N LEU A 44 4.47 3.96 13.47
CA LEU A 44 5.15 5.15 13.97
C LEU A 44 4.29 6.43 13.86
N ALA A 45 3.40 6.52 12.87
CA ALA A 45 2.44 7.62 12.80
C ALA A 45 1.38 7.51 13.88
N HIS A 46 0.88 6.30 14.14
CA HIS A 46 -0.12 6.05 15.18
C HIS A 46 0.39 6.42 16.58
N ILE A 47 1.61 6.02 16.93
CA ILE A 47 2.21 6.38 18.22
C ILE A 47 2.68 7.85 18.29
N GLY A 48 2.41 8.66 17.27
CA GLY A 48 2.67 10.11 17.27
C GLY A 48 4.10 10.51 16.94
N LEU A 49 4.96 9.58 16.49
CA LEU A 49 6.33 9.91 16.09
C LEU A 49 6.40 10.49 14.67
N LEU A 50 5.53 10.02 13.78
CA LEU A 50 5.46 10.51 12.40
C LEU A 50 4.15 11.27 12.13
N ARG A 51 4.24 12.30 11.28
CA ARG A 51 3.12 13.08 10.76
C ARG A 51 3.17 13.12 9.24
N GLU A 52 1.99 13.24 8.63
CA GLU A 52 1.87 13.50 7.20
C GLU A 52 2.22 14.97 6.89
N GLU A 53 3.26 15.16 6.09
CA GLU A 53 3.69 16.43 5.54
C GLU A 53 3.43 16.43 4.04
N THR A 54 2.87 17.53 3.53
CA THR A 54 2.70 17.73 2.09
C THR A 54 3.95 18.39 1.53
N GLU A 55 4.66 17.67 0.67
CA GLU A 55 5.85 18.17 -0.01
C GLU A 55 5.52 18.54 -1.46
N VAL A 56 6.08 19.66 -1.91
CA VAL A 56 6.08 20.01 -3.34
C VAL A 56 7.33 19.38 -3.96
N PRO A 57 7.18 18.44 -4.91
CA PRO A 57 8.31 17.85 -5.60
C PRO A 57 9.13 18.90 -6.35
N ILE A 58 10.45 18.72 -6.37
CA ILE A 58 11.39 19.52 -7.18
C ILE A 58 10.98 19.53 -8.67
N SER A 59 10.33 18.46 -9.14
CA SER A 59 9.86 18.34 -10.52
C SER A 59 8.59 19.14 -10.85
N GLY A 60 8.04 19.92 -9.90
CA GLY A 60 6.84 20.76 -10.11
C GLY A 60 5.53 20.00 -10.35
N LYS A 61 5.53 18.66 -10.24
CA LYS A 61 4.33 17.83 -10.35
C LYS A 61 3.60 17.74 -9.00
N ALA A 62 2.38 17.19 -9.05
CA ALA A 62 1.42 17.08 -7.95
C ALA A 62 2.03 16.88 -6.54
N LYS A 63 1.40 17.52 -5.55
CA LYS A 63 1.72 17.43 -4.13
C LYS A 63 1.90 15.97 -3.70
N VAL A 64 3.03 15.65 -3.07
CA VAL A 64 3.32 14.31 -2.53
C VAL A 64 3.18 14.37 -1.02
N VAL A 65 2.33 13.51 -0.46
CA VAL A 65 2.21 13.37 0.99
C VAL A 65 3.25 12.37 1.48
N ARG A 66 4.06 12.76 2.45
CA ARG A 66 5.09 11.91 3.07
C ARG A 66 4.93 11.87 4.57
N ARG A 67 5.23 10.71 5.17
CA ARG A 67 5.26 10.55 6.63
C ARG A 67 6.65 10.84 7.17
N ARG A 68 6.71 11.81 8.08
CA ARG A 68 7.89 12.53 8.51
C ARG A 68 7.96 12.67 10.02
N LEU A 69 9.17 12.73 10.59
CA LEU A 69 9.31 12.96 12.03
C LEU A 69 8.61 14.25 12.45
N THR A 70 7.86 14.18 13.55
CA THR A 70 7.23 15.35 14.16
C THR A 70 8.29 16.33 14.68
N ARG A 71 7.92 17.60 14.77
CA ARG A 71 8.81 18.64 15.30
C ARG A 71 9.21 18.31 16.73
N GLU A 72 8.26 17.85 17.52
CA GLU A 72 8.42 17.45 18.91
C GLU A 72 9.40 16.27 19.05
N ALA A 73 9.33 15.28 18.16
CA ALA A 73 10.27 14.16 18.16
C ALA A 73 11.70 14.61 17.84
N VAL A 74 11.86 15.59 16.95
CA VAL A 74 13.18 16.17 16.62
C VAL A 74 13.72 17.00 17.79
N GLU A 75 12.88 17.84 18.40
CA GLU A 75 13.26 18.66 19.57
C GLU A 75 13.65 17.80 20.78
N GLN A 76 13.01 16.64 20.97
CA GLN A 76 13.36 15.66 22.00
C GLN A 76 14.58 14.80 21.66
N GLY A 77 15.20 14.98 20.49
CA GLY A 77 16.38 14.22 20.07
C GLY A 77 16.09 12.75 19.71
N LEU A 78 14.83 12.39 19.45
CA LEU A 78 14.45 11.02 19.06
C LEU A 78 14.86 10.69 17.61
N GLY A 79 15.07 11.72 16.81
CA GLY A 79 15.53 11.54 15.43
C GLY A 79 15.84 12.86 14.78
N LYS A 80 16.26 12.80 13.51
CA LYS A 80 16.47 13.99 12.70
C LYS A 80 16.22 13.70 11.23
N ARG A 81 15.98 14.76 10.47
CA ARG A 81 15.90 14.71 9.02
C ARG A 81 17.29 14.94 8.43
N ILE A 82 17.69 14.06 7.52
CA ILE A 82 18.91 14.19 6.74
C ILE A 82 18.54 14.74 5.37
N TYR A 83 19.23 15.81 4.98
CA TYR A 83 19.17 16.41 3.65
C TYR A 83 20.43 15.99 2.90
N PRO A 84 20.33 15.06 1.93
CA PRO A 84 21.50 14.60 1.21
C PRO A 84 22.13 15.73 0.40
N ALA A 85 23.47 15.80 0.36
CA ALA A 85 24.20 16.80 -0.41
C ALA A 85 24.05 16.62 -1.94
N LYS A 86 23.76 15.39 -2.39
CA LYS A 86 23.61 15.08 -3.81
C LYS A 86 22.30 15.66 -4.36
N ALA A 87 22.43 16.55 -5.35
CA ALA A 87 21.30 17.09 -6.11
C ALA A 87 20.37 15.97 -6.63
N GLY A 88 19.06 16.15 -6.43
CA GLY A 88 18.04 15.17 -6.82
C GLY A 88 17.78 14.04 -5.81
N SER A 89 18.55 13.96 -4.72
CA SER A 89 18.29 12.99 -3.64
C SER A 89 17.24 13.54 -2.67
N TYR A 90 16.37 12.66 -2.17
CA TYR A 90 15.27 13.07 -1.29
C TYR A 90 15.68 13.08 0.18
N PRO A 91 15.23 14.07 0.97
CA PRO A 91 15.39 14.05 2.41
C PRO A 91 14.75 12.81 3.02
N PHE A 92 15.41 12.24 4.04
CA PHE A 92 14.93 11.06 4.76
C PHE A 92 15.14 11.22 6.27
N ASP A 93 14.34 10.51 7.05
CA ASP A 93 14.37 10.60 8.50
C ASP A 93 15.14 9.41 9.11
N VAL A 94 15.93 9.72 10.13
CA VAL A 94 16.71 8.76 10.91
C VAL A 94 16.35 8.85 12.39
N LEU A 95 16.47 7.72 13.07
CA LEU A 95 16.16 7.53 14.48
C LEU A 95 17.45 7.45 15.27
N SER A 96 17.54 8.21 16.35
CA SER A 96 18.63 8.12 17.31
C SER A 96 18.48 6.85 18.16
N PRO A 97 19.52 6.42 18.91
CA PRO A 97 19.36 5.35 19.89
C PRO A 97 18.24 5.63 20.91
N ALA A 98 18.11 6.88 21.36
CA ALA A 98 17.03 7.30 22.25
C ALA A 98 15.65 7.18 21.57
N GLY A 99 15.54 7.56 20.29
CA GLY A 99 14.32 7.35 19.50
C GLY A 99 13.96 5.88 19.35
N GLN A 100 14.94 5.02 19.09
CA GLN A 100 14.72 3.57 19.00
C GLN A 100 14.15 3.02 20.32
N ALA A 101 14.77 3.37 21.45
CA ALA A 101 14.28 2.97 22.78
C ALA A 101 12.87 3.53 23.08
N TRP A 102 12.60 4.79 22.69
CA TRP A 102 11.30 5.42 22.85
C TRP A 102 10.21 4.69 22.07
N ILE A 103 10.51 4.25 20.85
CA ILE A 103 9.60 3.46 20.01
C ILE A 103 9.41 2.08 20.61
N ASP A 104 10.49 1.41 21.02
CA ASP A 104 10.43 0.06 21.58
C ASP A 104 9.47 -0.04 22.76
N ALA A 105 9.47 0.97 23.63
CA ALA A 105 8.55 1.07 24.77
C ALA A 105 7.06 1.16 24.37
N ARG A 106 6.74 1.63 23.15
CA ARG A 106 5.38 1.88 22.65
C ARG A 106 4.98 0.95 21.50
N TRP A 107 5.90 0.09 21.06
CA TRP A 107 5.75 -0.69 19.85
C TRP A 107 4.51 -1.60 19.89
N ASN A 108 4.38 -2.35 20.99
CA ASN A 108 3.30 -3.33 21.14
C ASN A 108 1.91 -2.67 21.14
N GLU A 109 1.79 -1.49 21.76
CA GLU A 109 0.55 -0.70 21.76
C GLU A 109 0.17 -0.26 20.33
N GLY A 110 1.15 0.26 19.59
CA GLY A 110 0.94 0.69 18.20
C GLY A 110 0.54 -0.46 17.28
N VAL A 111 1.19 -1.61 17.43
CA VAL A 111 0.85 -2.84 16.68
C VAL A 111 -0.56 -3.31 17.05
N ALA A 112 -0.87 -3.46 18.34
CA ALA A 112 -2.17 -3.92 18.81
C ALA A 112 -3.31 -3.02 18.32
N THR A 113 -3.11 -1.71 18.33
CA THR A 113 -4.13 -0.75 17.87
C THR A 113 -4.37 -0.87 16.38
N ILE A 114 -3.32 -0.94 15.56
CA ILE A 114 -3.47 -1.12 14.11
C ILE A 114 -4.12 -2.47 13.81
N SER A 115 -3.70 -3.55 14.47
CA SER A 115 -4.32 -4.86 14.31
C SER A 115 -5.80 -4.85 14.67
N SER A 116 -6.17 -4.17 15.75
CA SER A 116 -7.55 -4.03 16.24
C SER A 116 -8.40 -3.14 15.33
N ALA A 117 -7.85 -2.05 14.80
CA ALA A 117 -8.51 -1.19 13.82
C ALA A 117 -8.80 -1.96 12.52
N VAL A 118 -7.85 -2.78 12.06
CA VAL A 118 -8.08 -3.66 10.91
C VAL A 118 -9.07 -4.79 11.26
N ALA A 119 -9.18 -5.20 12.53
CA ALA A 119 -10.16 -6.21 12.95
C ALA A 119 -11.57 -5.65 13.04
N SER A 120 -11.71 -4.40 13.48
CA SER A 120 -12.99 -3.77 13.81
C SER A 120 -13.52 -2.91 12.65
N ASN A 121 -13.38 -3.37 11.40
CA ASN A 121 -13.86 -2.62 10.24
C ASN A 121 -15.33 -2.99 9.95
N PRO A 122 -16.30 -2.06 10.15
CA PRO A 122 -17.72 -2.35 9.93
C PRO A 122 -18.02 -2.81 8.50
N LEU A 123 -17.28 -2.28 7.50
CA LEU A 123 -17.41 -2.69 6.10
C LEU A 123 -16.99 -4.15 5.90
N ALA A 124 -15.99 -4.62 6.65
CA ALA A 124 -15.57 -6.03 6.60
C ALA A 124 -16.62 -6.96 7.22
N ASP A 125 -17.27 -6.53 8.32
CA ASP A 125 -18.35 -7.29 8.95
C ASP A 125 -19.59 -7.35 8.05
N GLU A 126 -19.96 -6.23 7.43
CA GLU A 126 -21.04 -6.16 6.45
C GLU A 126 -20.75 -7.06 5.23
N ALA A 127 -19.54 -6.97 4.68
CA ALA A 127 -19.12 -7.79 3.55
C ALA A 127 -19.15 -9.29 3.87
N LYS A 128 -18.72 -9.68 5.08
CA LYS A 128 -18.82 -11.07 5.56
C LYS A 128 -20.27 -11.51 5.67
N ALA A 129 -21.14 -10.71 6.29
CA ALA A 129 -22.56 -11.05 6.42
C ALA A 129 -23.25 -11.16 5.06
N CYS A 130 -22.92 -10.27 4.11
CA CYS A 130 -23.42 -10.33 2.74
C CYS A 130 -22.97 -11.60 2.01
N LEU A 131 -21.70 -11.97 2.14
CA LEU A 131 -21.16 -13.20 1.57
C LEU A 131 -21.86 -14.46 2.13
N GLU A 132 -22.08 -14.53 3.43
CA GLU A 132 -22.76 -15.68 4.05
C GLU A 132 -24.22 -15.80 3.60
N LYS A 133 -24.93 -14.67 3.47
CA LYS A 133 -26.28 -14.66 2.87
C LYS A 133 -26.26 -15.16 1.43
N PHE A 134 -25.28 -14.72 0.63
CA PHE A 134 -25.15 -15.17 -0.75
C PHE A 134 -24.84 -16.67 -0.83
N ARG A 135 -23.95 -17.18 0.03
CA ARG A 135 -23.62 -18.61 0.14
C ARG A 135 -24.85 -19.45 0.50
N ALA A 136 -25.68 -19.00 1.43
CA ALA A 136 -26.88 -19.73 1.86
C ALA A 136 -27.90 -19.94 0.74
N ILE A 137 -27.94 -19.06 -0.27
CA ILE A 137 -28.89 -19.14 -1.40
C ILE A 137 -28.31 -19.96 -2.57
N ARG A 138 -26.99 -20.19 -2.59
CA ARG A 138 -26.34 -20.92 -3.69
C ARG A 138 -26.54 -22.43 -3.57
N ARG A 139 -26.72 -23.06 -4.74
CA ARG A 139 -26.76 -24.53 -4.87
C ARG A 139 -25.38 -25.20 -4.86
N SER A 140 -24.31 -24.43 -5.05
CA SER A 140 -22.94 -24.94 -5.13
C SER A 140 -21.97 -24.09 -4.33
N GLU A 141 -20.97 -24.78 -3.74
CA GLU A 141 -19.87 -24.15 -3.01
C GLU A 141 -19.07 -23.21 -3.92
N MET A 142 -18.60 -22.10 -3.35
CA MET A 142 -17.79 -21.13 -4.07
C MET A 142 -16.31 -21.45 -3.89
N THR A 143 -15.55 -21.43 -4.99
CA THR A 143 -14.08 -21.47 -4.91
C THR A 143 -13.55 -20.19 -4.26
N SER A 144 -12.35 -20.23 -3.68
CA SER A 144 -11.73 -19.04 -3.08
C SER A 144 -11.64 -17.86 -4.05
N GLN A 145 -11.36 -18.13 -5.34
CA GLN A 145 -11.34 -17.09 -6.38
C GLN A 145 -12.73 -16.46 -6.56
N MET A 146 -13.79 -17.26 -6.62
CA MET A 146 -15.16 -16.74 -6.77
C MET A 146 -15.55 -15.87 -5.58
N VAL A 147 -15.18 -16.27 -4.37
CA VAL A 147 -15.44 -15.49 -3.15
C VAL A 147 -14.72 -14.14 -3.20
N VAL A 148 -13.43 -14.13 -3.57
CA VAL A 148 -12.67 -12.89 -3.71
C VAL A 148 -13.26 -11.98 -4.79
N CYS A 149 -13.63 -12.52 -5.95
CA CYS A 149 -14.28 -11.74 -6.99
C CYS A 149 -15.61 -11.14 -6.52
N PHE A 150 -16.46 -11.93 -5.85
CA PHE A 150 -17.73 -11.46 -5.30
C PHE A 150 -17.52 -10.27 -4.35
N LEU A 151 -16.56 -10.37 -3.43
CA LEU A 151 -16.25 -9.29 -2.48
C LEU A 151 -15.76 -8.02 -3.20
N LEU A 152 -14.92 -8.15 -4.22
CA LEU A 152 -14.45 -7.01 -5.02
C LEU A 152 -15.57 -6.38 -5.88
N ASP A 153 -16.54 -7.17 -6.32
CA ASP A 153 -17.67 -6.69 -7.11
C ASP A 153 -18.67 -5.90 -6.27
N HIS A 154 -18.94 -6.34 -5.04
CA HIS A 154 -19.97 -5.78 -4.17
C HIS A 154 -19.44 -4.77 -3.14
N PHE A 155 -18.15 -4.85 -2.81
CA PHE A 155 -17.49 -3.99 -1.83
C PHE A 155 -16.15 -3.48 -2.41
N PRO A 156 -16.19 -2.55 -3.40
CA PRO A 156 -14.99 -2.08 -4.09
C PRO A 156 -13.99 -1.37 -3.17
N ASP A 157 -14.47 -0.79 -2.07
CA ASP A 157 -13.66 -0.11 -1.05
C ASP A 157 -13.08 -1.07 0.00
N LEU A 158 -13.37 -2.37 -0.09
CA LEU A 158 -12.87 -3.36 0.85
C LEU A 158 -11.39 -3.68 0.59
N HIS A 159 -10.54 -3.35 1.55
CA HIS A 159 -9.11 -3.64 1.44
C HIS A 159 -8.81 -5.14 1.40
N GLN A 160 -7.76 -5.52 0.65
CA GLN A 160 -7.33 -6.91 0.48
C GLN A 160 -7.03 -7.63 1.80
N VAL A 161 -6.59 -6.92 2.83
CA VAL A 161 -6.36 -7.47 4.17
C VAL A 161 -7.65 -7.98 4.80
N HIS A 162 -8.76 -7.26 4.62
CA HIS A 162 -10.07 -7.71 5.08
C HIS A 162 -10.60 -8.86 4.23
N ILE A 163 -10.40 -8.82 2.92
CA ILE A 163 -10.76 -9.94 2.03
C ILE A 163 -10.02 -11.22 2.45
N SER A 164 -8.72 -11.15 2.71
CA SER A 164 -7.91 -12.26 3.23
C SER A 164 -8.50 -12.83 4.52
N ARG A 165 -8.87 -11.97 5.48
CA ARG A 165 -9.50 -12.39 6.75
C ARG A 165 -10.87 -13.04 6.56
N ILE A 166 -11.73 -12.47 5.72
CA ILE A 166 -13.07 -12.99 5.46
C ILE A 166 -13.00 -14.36 4.77
N THR A 167 -12.06 -14.52 3.84
CA THR A 167 -11.96 -15.72 2.99
C THR A 167 -11.04 -16.80 3.54
N GLY A 168 -10.16 -16.47 4.49
CA GLY A 168 -9.14 -17.35 5.03
C GLY A 168 -7.95 -17.62 4.10
N VAL A 169 -7.94 -17.05 2.88
CA VAL A 169 -6.79 -17.18 1.96
C VAL A 169 -5.74 -16.12 2.23
N SER A 170 -4.46 -16.45 1.97
CA SER A 170 -3.35 -15.50 2.13
C SER A 170 -3.54 -14.23 1.29
N GLU A 171 -3.03 -13.09 1.78
CA GLU A 171 -3.06 -11.82 1.05
C GLU A 171 -2.41 -11.93 -0.34
N ARG A 172 -1.34 -12.74 -0.47
CA ARG A 172 -0.71 -13.02 -1.78
C ARG A 172 -1.66 -13.68 -2.76
N MET A 173 -2.48 -14.63 -2.30
CA MET A 173 -3.53 -15.24 -3.13
C MET A 173 -4.61 -14.23 -3.50
N VAL A 174 -5.04 -13.38 -2.55
CA VAL A 174 -6.00 -12.31 -2.83
C VAL A 174 -5.47 -11.37 -3.90
N SER A 175 -4.22 -10.90 -3.78
CA SER A 175 -3.57 -10.06 -4.80
C SER A 175 -3.54 -10.74 -6.16
N ARG A 176 -3.20 -12.04 -6.21
CA ARG A 176 -3.23 -12.82 -7.45
C ARG A 176 -4.62 -12.84 -8.09
N TYR A 177 -5.67 -13.06 -7.31
CA TYR A 177 -7.05 -13.08 -7.82
C TYR A 177 -7.53 -11.69 -8.26
N VAL A 178 -7.12 -10.62 -7.57
CA VAL A 178 -7.37 -9.23 -7.99
C VAL A 178 -6.79 -8.98 -9.38
N THR A 179 -5.54 -9.40 -9.64
CA THR A 179 -4.91 -9.26 -10.96
C THR A 179 -5.66 -10.06 -12.02
N ILE A 180 -6.01 -11.32 -11.74
CA ILE A 180 -6.75 -12.18 -12.67
C ILE A 180 -8.10 -11.54 -13.04
N ARG A 181 -8.84 -11.01 -12.06
CA ARG A 181 -10.12 -10.33 -12.28
C ARG A 181 -9.94 -9.08 -13.13
N ALA A 182 -8.94 -8.25 -12.83
CA ALA A 182 -8.65 -7.03 -13.60
C ALA A 182 -8.36 -7.36 -15.08
N ASP A 183 -7.62 -8.44 -15.34
CA ASP A 183 -7.34 -8.89 -16.70
C ASP A 183 -8.58 -9.47 -17.40
N GLN A 184 -9.42 -10.21 -16.68
CA GLN A 184 -10.71 -10.69 -17.21
C GLN A 184 -11.62 -9.53 -17.61
N ILE A 185 -11.77 -8.52 -16.75
CA ILE A 185 -12.55 -7.31 -17.04
C ILE A 185 -11.99 -6.59 -18.26
N ARG A 186 -10.66 -6.39 -18.31
CA ARG A 186 -10.00 -5.73 -19.44
C ARG A 186 -10.26 -6.45 -20.77
N LYS A 187 -10.12 -7.78 -20.77
CA LYS A 187 -10.41 -8.63 -21.95
C LYS A 187 -11.87 -8.55 -22.36
N TRP A 188 -12.80 -8.59 -21.41
CA TRP A 188 -14.23 -8.49 -21.68
C TRP A 188 -14.61 -7.11 -22.25
N THR A 189 -14.09 -6.03 -21.67
CA THR A 189 -14.28 -4.67 -22.19
C THR A 189 -13.71 -4.52 -23.61
N ALA A 190 -12.52 -5.09 -23.88
CA ALA A 190 -11.95 -5.09 -25.22
C ALA A 190 -12.79 -5.89 -26.23
N LEU A 191 -13.39 -7.01 -25.81
CA LEU A 191 -14.31 -7.79 -26.64
C LEU A 191 -15.61 -7.02 -26.91
N LYS A 192 -16.21 -6.41 -25.89
CA LYS A 192 -17.43 -5.60 -26.01
C LYS A 192 -17.24 -4.42 -26.96
N ASN A 193 -16.05 -3.81 -26.94
CA ASN A 193 -15.70 -2.67 -27.78
C ASN A 193 -15.29 -3.07 -29.20
N LYS A 194 -15.04 -4.35 -29.49
CA LYS A 194 -14.94 -4.83 -30.87
C LYS A 194 -16.34 -4.82 -31.47
N VAL A 195 -16.62 -3.79 -32.27
CA VAL A 195 -17.77 -3.75 -33.18
C VAL A 195 -17.80 -5.07 -33.95
N LEU A 196 -18.89 -5.83 -33.80
CA LEU A 196 -19.13 -7.00 -34.64
C LEU A 196 -19.06 -6.53 -36.10
N PRO A 197 -18.27 -7.18 -36.98
CA PRO A 197 -18.24 -6.80 -38.38
C PRO A 197 -19.69 -6.78 -38.88
N SER A 198 -20.14 -5.63 -39.37
CA SER A 198 -21.45 -5.52 -40.00
C SER A 198 -21.52 -6.60 -41.06
N ARG A 199 -22.49 -7.53 -40.95
CA ARG A 199 -22.72 -8.54 -41.99
C ARG A 199 -22.69 -7.79 -43.33
N PRO A 200 -21.85 -8.18 -44.30
CA PRO A 200 -21.86 -7.54 -45.60
C PRO A 200 -23.30 -7.62 -46.11
N LYS A 201 -23.92 -6.47 -46.40
CA LYS A 201 -25.23 -6.45 -47.04
C LYS A 201 -25.05 -7.19 -48.35
N THR A 202 -25.59 -8.39 -48.45
CA THR A 202 -25.68 -9.13 -49.71
C THR A 202 -26.56 -8.28 -50.61
N THR A 203 -25.95 -7.44 -51.45
CA THR A 203 -26.66 -6.77 -52.53
C THR A 203 -27.06 -7.85 -53.51
N PHE A 204 -28.32 -8.28 -53.43
CA PHE A 204 -28.93 -9.12 -54.44
C PHE A 204 -28.83 -8.36 -55.76
N LYS A 205 -27.98 -8.83 -56.68
CA LYS A 205 -27.91 -8.33 -58.06
C LYS A 205 -28.96 -9.09 -58.86
N PRO A 206 -30.06 -8.47 -59.31
CA PRO A 206 -31.13 -9.17 -60.02
C PRO A 206 -30.82 -9.41 -61.50
N GLU A 207 -29.60 -9.14 -61.99
CA GLU A 207 -29.23 -9.19 -63.41
C GLU A 207 -28.85 -10.59 -63.93
N LEU A 208 -29.31 -11.66 -63.27
CA LEU A 208 -29.21 -13.04 -63.80
C LEU A 208 -30.62 -13.60 -63.98
N ILE A 209 -31.40 -12.94 -64.83
CA ILE A 209 -32.54 -13.58 -65.51
C ILE A 209 -32.14 -13.64 -66.98
N ASP A 210 -31.80 -14.85 -67.42
CA ASP A 210 -31.40 -15.16 -68.79
C ASP A 210 -32.64 -15.00 -69.70
N PRO A 211 -32.66 -14.06 -70.67
CA PRO A 211 -33.80 -13.82 -71.54
C PRO A 211 -33.68 -14.63 -72.83
N HIS A 212 -33.44 -15.94 -72.76
CA HIS A 212 -33.56 -16.82 -73.92
C HIS A 212 -34.13 -18.18 -73.51
N LEU A 213 -35.45 -18.20 -73.37
CA LEU A 213 -36.28 -19.39 -73.50
C LEU A 213 -37.35 -19.07 -74.55
N GLU A 214 -36.98 -19.26 -75.81
CA GLU A 214 -37.89 -19.66 -76.90
C GLU A 214 -37.52 -21.08 -77.32
#